data_AF-A0A1G8WMF2-F1
#
_entry.id   AF-A0A1G8WMF2-F1
#
_cell.length_a   1.000
_cell.length_b   1.000
_cell.length_c   1.000
_cell.angle_alpha   90.00
_cell.angle_beta   90.00
_cell.angle_gamma   90.00
#
_symmetry.space_group_name_H-M   'P 1'
#
loop_
_entity.id
_entity.type
_entity.pdbx_description
1 polymer ?
#
loop_
_entity_poly.entity_id
_entity_poly.type
_entity_poly.pdbx_seq_one_letter_code
_entity_poly.pdbx_strand_id
1 'polypeptide(L)'
;QIEALHAAIKAFLQRHGLKDRGIKIRTNLAVLKVKAKAALLECFFISNPKEAALMKDAAFLLELAEAIGQGVLVAIGIAYVPVKKPETPQPTQPKEEKKLMKTEDANKIIRILQDRWNASTCQDEKKEVGRLADEVRVAAGMKKVNG
;
A
#
# COMPACT_ATOMS: atom_id res chain seq x y z
N GLN A 1 4.58 15.11 -28.94
CA GLN A 1 5.31 14.52 -27.79
C GLN A 1 5.17 15.38 -26.54
N ILE A 2 5.66 16.63 -26.50
CA ILE A 2 5.49 17.49 -25.31
C ILE A 2 4.01 17.80 -25.01
N GLU A 3 3.17 17.95 -26.03
CA GLU A 3 1.72 18.12 -25.84
C GLU A 3 1.05 16.92 -25.15
N ALA A 4 1.50 15.69 -25.44
CA ALA A 4 0.98 14.49 -24.80
C ALA A 4 1.36 14.44 -23.32
N LEU A 5 2.61 14.79 -23.00
CA LEU A 5 3.06 14.98 -21.61
C LEU A 5 2.22 16.05 -20.90
N HIS A 6 2.00 17.21 -21.54
CA HIS A 6 1.17 18.29 -21.00
C HIS A 6 -0.26 17.84 -20.75
N ALA A 7 -0.88 17.11 -21.68
CA ALA A 7 -2.26 16.64 -21.55
C ALA A 7 -2.46 15.72 -20.34
N ALA A 8 -1.52 14.81 -20.08
CA ALA A 8 -1.57 13.93 -18.90
C ALA A 8 -1.48 14.72 -17.59
N ILE A 9 -0.54 15.66 -17.51
CA ILE A 9 -0.37 16.51 -16.32
C ILE A 9 -1.58 17.42 -16.14
N LYS A 10 -2.12 18.01 -17.23
CA LYS A 10 -3.32 18.83 -17.20
C LYS A 10 -4.51 18.07 -16.60
N ALA A 11 -4.74 16.83 -17.03
CA ALA A 11 -5.80 15.99 -16.49
C ALA A 11 -5.62 15.74 -14.98
N PHE A 12 -4.38 15.51 -14.52
CA PHE A 12 -4.06 15.42 -13.09
C PHE A 12 -4.40 16.73 -12.36
N LEU A 13 -3.90 17.87 -12.83
CA LEU A 13 -4.11 19.18 -12.19
C LEU A 13 -5.59 19.53 -12.07
N GLN A 14 -6.39 19.25 -13.10
CA GLN A 14 -7.84 19.49 -13.10
C GLN A 14 -8.57 18.72 -11.99
N ARG A 15 -8.18 17.46 -11.72
CA ARG A 15 -8.76 16.66 -10.63
C ARG A 15 -8.51 17.27 -9.24
N HIS A 16 -7.41 17.99 -9.08
CA HIS A 16 -7.05 18.66 -7.82
C HIS A 16 -7.45 20.14 -7.79
N GLY A 17 -8.23 20.62 -8.76
CA GLY A 17 -8.66 22.02 -8.83
C GLY A 17 -7.51 23.01 -9.07
N LEU A 18 -6.39 22.54 -9.61
CA LEU A 18 -5.21 23.36 -9.89
C LEU A 18 -5.28 23.94 -11.30
N LYS A 19 -4.83 25.18 -11.43
CA LYS A 19 -4.87 25.92 -12.70
C LYS A 19 -3.82 25.40 -13.68
N ASP A 20 -4.27 24.98 -14.87
CA ASP A 20 -3.38 24.77 -16.01
C ASP A 20 -2.84 26.13 -16.51
N ARG A 21 -1.52 26.25 -16.58
CA ARG A 21 -0.80 27.46 -17.00
C ARG A 21 -0.23 27.35 -18.42
N GLY A 22 -0.44 26.21 -19.09
CA GLY A 22 -0.07 25.97 -20.48
C GLY A 22 1.43 25.80 -20.71
N ILE A 23 1.76 25.51 -21.97
CA ILE A 23 3.14 25.34 -22.45
C ILE A 23 3.72 26.72 -22.76
N LYS A 24 4.93 26.99 -22.26
CA LYS A 24 5.68 28.22 -22.55
C LYS A 24 6.96 27.89 -23.30
N ILE A 25 7.12 28.46 -24.50
CA ILE A 25 8.34 28.30 -25.29
C ILE A 25 9.40 29.25 -24.76
N ARG A 26 10.59 28.71 -24.42
CA ARG A 26 11.74 29.45 -23.89
C ARG A 26 13.01 29.00 -24.59
N THR A 27 13.84 29.96 -25.00
CA THR A 27 15.14 29.71 -25.67
C THR A 27 16.34 30.02 -24.78
N ASN A 28 16.11 30.67 -23.63
CA ASN A 28 17.15 31.14 -22.72
C ASN A 28 17.47 30.19 -21.56
N LEU A 29 16.72 29.09 -21.40
CA LEU A 29 16.95 28.10 -20.34
C LEU A 29 18.00 27.09 -20.78
N ALA A 30 19.15 27.07 -20.10
CA ALA A 30 20.28 26.20 -20.45
C ALA A 30 19.91 24.71 -20.47
N VAL A 31 19.08 24.26 -19.52
CA VAL A 31 18.62 22.87 -19.39
C VAL A 31 17.79 22.38 -20.57
N LEU A 32 17.22 23.29 -21.36
CA LEU A 32 16.48 22.94 -22.58
C LEU A 32 17.36 22.90 -23.83
N LYS A 33 18.63 23.35 -23.74
CA LYS A 33 19.59 23.36 -24.85
C LYS A 33 20.30 22.01 -24.99
N VAL A 34 19.51 20.97 -25.20
CA VAL A 34 19.98 19.58 -25.35
C VAL A 34 19.55 19.02 -26.71
N LYS A 35 20.25 17.99 -27.21
CA LYS A 35 19.93 17.35 -28.49
C LYS A 35 18.61 16.55 -28.44
N ALA A 36 18.30 15.98 -27.29
CA ALA A 36 17.05 15.26 -27.06
C ALA A 36 15.87 16.23 -26.94
N LYS A 37 14.65 15.75 -27.13
CA LYS A 37 13.45 16.54 -26.82
C LYS A 37 13.34 16.69 -25.30
N ALA A 38 13.24 17.93 -24.83
CA ALA A 38 13.20 18.25 -23.41
C ALA A 38 12.05 19.20 -23.09
N ALA A 39 11.54 19.09 -21.86
CA ALA A 39 10.60 20.04 -21.26
C ALA A 39 10.99 20.24 -19.78
N LEU A 40 10.75 21.45 -19.29
CA LEU A 40 10.89 21.79 -17.87
C LEU A 40 9.48 21.98 -17.30
N LEU A 41 9.19 21.27 -16.22
CA LEU A 41 7.88 21.29 -15.56
C LEU A 41 7.93 22.20 -14.34
N GLU A 42 7.16 23.28 -14.36
CA GLU A 42 6.90 24.14 -13.20
C GLU A 42 5.52 23.82 -12.62
N CYS A 43 5.41 22.71 -11.88
CA CYS A 43 4.11 22.19 -11.44
C CYS A 43 3.40 23.13 -10.45
N PHE A 44 4.13 23.78 -9.53
CA PHE A 44 3.56 24.51 -8.38
C PHE A 44 4.35 25.76 -7.99
N PHE A 45 3.71 26.64 -7.21
CA PHE A 45 4.31 27.79 -6.55
C PHE A 45 4.52 27.55 -5.06
N ILE A 46 5.77 27.55 -4.62
CA ILE A 46 6.13 27.46 -3.18
C ILE A 46 5.60 28.67 -2.40
N SER A 47 5.44 29.81 -3.06
CA SER A 47 4.86 31.03 -2.46
C SER A 47 3.34 30.98 -2.27
N ASN A 48 2.64 30.03 -2.90
CA ASN A 48 1.21 29.84 -2.70
C ASN A 48 1.00 28.83 -1.55
N PRO A 49 0.43 29.23 -0.39
CA PRO A 49 0.28 28.33 0.76
C PRO A 49 -0.50 27.05 0.46
N LYS A 50 -1.51 27.10 -0.44
CA LYS A 50 -2.32 25.94 -0.81
C LYS A 50 -1.51 24.93 -1.61
N GLU A 51 -0.74 25.40 -2.59
CA GLU A 51 0.12 24.54 -3.41
C GLU A 51 1.32 24.02 -2.62
N ALA A 52 1.92 24.85 -1.76
CA ALA A 52 3.01 24.45 -0.88
C ALA A 52 2.60 23.36 0.13
N ALA A 53 1.34 23.33 0.57
CA ALA A 53 0.81 22.25 1.39
C ALA A 53 0.74 20.92 0.61
N LEU A 54 0.27 20.94 -0.63
CA LEU A 54 0.23 19.76 -1.51
C LEU A 54 1.65 19.22 -1.80
N MET A 55 2.64 20.10 -1.93
CA MET A 55 4.04 19.70 -2.11
C MET A 55 4.63 18.95 -0.92
N LYS A 56 3.99 18.97 0.25
CA LYS A 56 4.41 18.19 1.44
C LYS A 56 3.68 16.85 1.54
N ASP A 57 2.64 16.65 0.73
CA ASP A 57 1.85 15.42 0.73
C ASP A 57 2.51 14.38 -0.20
N ALA A 58 3.07 13.35 0.42
CA ALA A 58 3.75 12.27 -0.30
C ALA A 58 2.82 11.48 -1.22
N ALA A 59 1.55 11.31 -0.86
CA ALA A 59 0.58 10.61 -1.69
C ALA A 59 0.26 11.42 -2.95
N PHE A 60 0.04 12.73 -2.78
CA PHE A 60 -0.14 13.65 -3.89
C PHE A 60 1.06 13.68 -4.83
N LEU A 61 2.29 13.75 -4.29
CA LEU A 61 3.52 13.72 -5.10
C LEU A 61 3.68 12.41 -5.87
N LEU A 62 3.29 11.28 -5.27
CA LEU A 62 3.35 9.98 -5.94
C LEU A 62 2.36 9.91 -7.11
N GLU A 63 1.13 10.38 -6.92
CA GLU A 63 0.15 10.43 -8.01
C GLU A 63 0.56 11.40 -9.13
N LEU A 64 1.18 12.53 -8.79
CA LEU A 64 1.74 13.44 -9.79
C LEU A 64 2.89 12.79 -10.56
N ALA A 65 3.80 12.09 -9.87
CA ALA A 65 4.91 11.39 -10.50
C ALA A 65 4.39 10.30 -11.46
N GLU A 66 3.35 9.57 -11.07
CA GLU A 66 2.69 8.59 -11.92
C GLU A 66 2.08 9.25 -13.16
N ALA A 67 1.38 10.38 -13.01
CA ALA A 67 0.82 11.14 -14.13
C ALA A 67 1.90 11.65 -15.10
N ILE A 68 3.05 12.11 -14.58
CA ILE A 68 4.20 12.50 -15.40
C ILE A 68 4.74 11.29 -16.17
N GLY A 69 4.94 10.15 -15.49
CA GLY A 69 5.42 8.92 -16.11
C GLY A 69 4.50 8.43 -17.23
N GLN A 70 3.18 8.40 -16.99
CA GLN A 70 2.17 8.09 -18.00
C GLN A 70 2.26 9.05 -19.19
N GLY A 71 2.38 10.36 -18.94
CA GLY A 71 2.53 11.36 -20.00
C GLY A 71 3.79 11.15 -20.84
N VAL A 72 4.91 10.77 -20.23
CA VAL A 72 6.14 10.43 -20.94
C VAL A 72 5.95 9.18 -21.80
N LEU A 73 5.36 8.12 -21.26
CA LEU A 73 5.10 6.87 -21.98
C LEU A 73 4.24 7.09 -23.22
N VAL A 74 3.13 7.84 -23.07
CA VAL A 74 2.28 8.24 -24.20
C VAL A 74 3.07 9.06 -25.23
N ALA A 75 3.90 10.00 -24.77
CA ALA A 75 4.72 10.81 -25.66
C ALA A 75 5.73 10.01 -26.48
N ILE A 76 6.19 8.86 -26.00
CA ILE A 76 7.13 7.96 -26.71
C ILE A 76 6.44 6.74 -27.34
N GLY A 77 5.11 6.63 -27.25
CA GLY A 77 4.32 5.55 -27.87
C GLY A 77 4.39 4.21 -27.13
N ILE A 78 4.68 4.21 -25.83
CA ILE A 78 4.72 3.01 -25.00
C ILE A 78 3.43 2.93 -24.17
N ALA A 79 2.81 1.75 -24.12
CA ALA A 79 1.62 1.52 -23.32
C ALA A 79 1.96 1.50 -21.82
N TYR A 80 1.14 2.17 -21.00
CA TYR A 80 1.28 2.12 -19.55
C TYR A 80 0.87 0.75 -19.00
N VAL A 81 1.71 0.17 -18.15
CA VAL A 81 1.38 -1.02 -17.37
C VAL A 81 1.25 -0.58 -15.92
N PRO A 82 0.05 -0.67 -15.31
CA PRO A 82 -0.13 -0.34 -13.92
C PRO A 82 0.79 -1.19 -13.05
N VAL A 83 1.64 -0.53 -12.28
CA VAL A 83 2.38 -1.22 -11.23
C VAL A 83 1.33 -1.69 -10.22
N LYS A 84 1.27 -2.99 -9.93
CA LYS A 84 0.53 -3.48 -8.76
C LYS A 84 1.15 -2.78 -7.57
N LYS A 85 0.48 -1.76 -7.01
CA LYS A 85 0.93 -1.10 -5.78
C LYS A 85 1.24 -2.22 -4.78
N PRO A 86 2.50 -2.41 -4.33
CA PRO A 86 2.68 -3.06 -3.06
C PRO A 86 1.90 -2.19 -2.08
N GLU A 87 0.97 -2.80 -1.36
CA GLU A 87 0.23 -2.12 -0.30
C GLU A 87 1.28 -1.41 0.56
N THR A 88 1.32 -0.07 0.49
CA THR A 88 2.09 0.70 1.46
C THR A 88 1.63 0.22 2.82
N PRO A 89 2.54 -0.19 3.72
CA PRO A 89 2.17 -0.43 5.10
C PRO A 89 1.53 0.85 5.59
N GLN A 90 0.22 0.82 5.79
CA GLN A 90 -0.49 1.87 6.50
C GLN A 90 0.25 2.08 7.83
N PRO A 91 0.33 3.31 8.36
CA PRO A 91 0.72 3.50 9.75
C PRO A 91 -0.11 2.50 10.55
N THR A 92 0.56 1.56 11.21
CA THR A 92 -0.07 0.59 12.08
C THR A 92 -0.74 1.36 13.20
N GLN A 93 -1.99 1.78 12.97
CA GLN A 93 -3.00 1.64 14.01
C GLN A 93 -2.86 0.19 14.49
N PRO A 94 -2.71 -0.09 15.79
CA PRO A 94 -2.65 -1.46 16.28
C PRO A 94 -4.01 -2.11 16.08
N LYS A 95 -4.30 -2.51 14.83
CA LYS A 95 -5.31 -3.49 14.52
C LYS A 95 -4.63 -4.82 14.73
N GLU A 96 -4.69 -5.23 15.98
CA GLU A 96 -4.42 -6.58 16.44
C GLU A 96 -5.38 -7.52 15.69
N GLU A 97 -5.06 -7.82 14.43
CA GLU A 97 -5.67 -8.96 13.76
C GLU A 97 -4.99 -10.18 14.36
N LYS A 98 -5.53 -10.63 15.50
CA LYS A 98 -5.26 -11.97 16.00
C LYS A 98 -5.54 -12.87 14.80
N LYS A 99 -4.46 -13.42 14.23
CA LYS A 99 -4.51 -14.49 13.25
C LYS A 99 -5.04 -15.70 14.02
N LEU A 100 -6.34 -15.69 14.26
CA LEU A 100 -7.03 -16.75 14.98
C LEU A 100 -6.83 -18.01 14.17
N MET A 101 -6.37 -19.06 14.83
CA MET A 101 -6.31 -20.38 14.23
C MET A 101 -7.71 -20.70 13.70
N LYS A 102 -7.81 -21.18 12.44
CA LYS A 102 -9.09 -21.60 11.89
C LYS A 102 -9.71 -22.64 12.83
N THR A 103 -11.00 -22.46 13.12
CA THR A 103 -11.77 -23.34 14.01
C THR A 103 -11.64 -24.80 13.61
N GLU A 104 -11.59 -25.10 12.31
CA GLU A 104 -11.47 -26.45 11.77
C GLU A 104 -10.12 -27.09 12.14
N ASP A 105 -9.04 -26.32 12.05
CA ASP A 105 -7.69 -26.82 12.34
C ASP A 105 -7.49 -26.95 13.86
N ALA A 106 -8.04 -26.02 14.64
CA ALA A 106 -8.06 -26.11 16.10
C ALA A 106 -8.80 -27.38 16.57
N ASN A 107 -9.95 -27.69 15.98
CA ASN A 107 -10.72 -28.89 16.30
C ASN A 107 -9.95 -30.18 15.97
N LYS A 108 -9.19 -30.21 14.86
CA LYS A 108 -8.33 -31.36 14.52
C LYS A 108 -7.24 -31.56 15.57
N ILE A 109 -6.56 -30.49 15.99
CA ILE A 109 -5.50 -30.56 17.00
C ILE A 109 -6.09 -30.97 18.36
N ILE A 110 -7.22 -30.38 18.76
CA ILE A 110 -7.92 -30.75 20.00
C ILE A 110 -8.28 -32.23 20.01
N ARG A 111 -8.70 -32.80 18.87
CA ARG A 111 -8.98 -34.24 18.77
C ARG A 111 -7.73 -35.09 19.00
N ILE A 112 -6.61 -34.73 18.38
CA ILE A 112 -5.33 -35.44 18.58
C ILE A 112 -4.90 -35.37 20.05
N LEU A 113 -5.05 -34.20 20.69
CA LEU A 113 -4.75 -34.01 22.11
C LEU A 113 -5.70 -34.84 22.99
N GLN A 114 -6.99 -34.91 22.65
CA GLN A 114 -7.97 -35.73 23.34
C GLN A 114 -7.62 -37.23 23.29
N ASP A 115 -7.18 -37.72 22.12
CA ASP A 115 -6.74 -39.11 21.97
C ASP A 115 -5.52 -39.40 22.85
N ARG A 116 -4.57 -38.45 22.94
CA ARG A 116 -3.41 -38.55 23.85
C ARG A 116 -3.82 -38.50 25.33
N TRP A 117 -4.80 -37.67 25.68
CA TRP A 117 -5.34 -37.58 27.04
C TRP A 117 -5.99 -38.91 27.47
N ASN A 118 -6.76 -39.53 26.57
CA ASN A 118 -7.39 -40.84 26.80
C ASN A 118 -6.34 -41.96 26.95
N ALA A 119 -5.24 -41.89 26.21
CA ALA A 119 -4.18 -42.90 26.22
C ALA A 119 -3.20 -42.77 27.41
N SER A 120 -3.14 -41.63 28.08
CA SER A 120 -2.21 -41.41 29.19
C SER A 120 -2.69 -42.09 30.48
N THR A 121 -1.77 -42.72 31.21
CA THR A 121 -1.99 -43.28 32.55
C THR A 121 -1.51 -42.34 33.67
N CYS A 122 -0.80 -41.26 33.31
CA CYS A 122 -0.22 -40.31 34.25
C CYS A 122 -1.13 -39.08 34.42
N GLN A 123 -1.42 -38.71 35.67
CA GLN A 123 -2.30 -37.57 35.96
C GLN A 123 -1.68 -36.23 35.54
N ASP A 124 -0.36 -36.09 35.60
CA ASP A 124 0.33 -34.84 35.24
C ASP A 124 0.34 -34.62 33.72
N GLU A 125 0.57 -35.68 32.95
CA GLU A 125 0.40 -35.62 31.49
C GLU A 125 -1.03 -35.26 31.12
N LYS A 126 -2.02 -35.77 31.86
CA LYS A 126 -3.42 -35.45 31.60
C LYS A 126 -3.74 -33.97 31.79
N LYS A 127 -3.19 -33.36 32.84
CA LYS A 127 -3.34 -31.92 33.09
C LYS A 127 -2.64 -31.09 32.01
N GLU A 128 -1.44 -31.48 31.61
CA GLU A 128 -0.66 -30.76 30.60
C GLU A 128 -1.32 -30.80 29.23
N VAL A 129 -1.83 -31.96 28.81
CA VAL A 129 -2.59 -32.10 27.56
C VAL A 129 -3.89 -31.29 27.61
N GLY A 130 -4.57 -31.27 28.76
CA GLY A 130 -5.76 -30.44 28.97
C GLY A 130 -5.47 -28.93 28.84
N ARG A 131 -4.33 -28.48 29.38
CA ARG A 131 -3.82 -27.10 29.29
C ARG A 131 -3.53 -26.72 27.83
N LEU A 132 -2.82 -27.58 27.10
CA LEU A 132 -2.49 -27.37 25.68
C LEU A 132 -3.76 -27.31 24.81
N ALA A 133 -4.77 -28.14 25.09
CA ALA A 133 -6.05 -28.08 24.38
C ALA A 133 -6.76 -26.74 24.60
N ASP A 134 -6.68 -26.16 25.80
CA ASP A 134 -7.25 -24.84 26.08
C ASP A 134 -6.47 -23.69 25.43
N GLU A 135 -5.15 -23.80 25.30
CA GLU A 135 -4.35 -22.83 24.53
C GLU A 135 -4.74 -22.84 23.05
N VAL A 136 -4.93 -24.02 22.46
CA VAL A 136 -5.40 -24.17 21.07
C VAL A 136 -6.80 -23.59 20.90
N ARG A 137 -7.71 -23.78 21.87
CA ARG A 137 -9.04 -23.15 21.87
C ARG A 137 -8.95 -21.63 21.90
N VAL A 138 -8.13 -21.07 22.79
CA VAL A 138 -7.93 -19.61 22.91
C VAL A 138 -7.32 -19.04 21.64
N ALA A 139 -6.35 -19.73 21.03
CA ALA A 139 -5.75 -19.36 19.75
C ALA A 139 -6.78 -19.33 18.60
N ALA A 140 -7.85 -20.13 18.68
CA ALA A 140 -8.97 -20.14 17.76
C ALA A 140 -10.16 -19.26 18.17
N GLY A 141 -10.05 -18.51 19.28
CA GLY A 141 -11.09 -17.62 19.80
C GLY A 141 -12.24 -18.33 20.53
N MET A 142 -12.04 -19.61 20.89
CA MET A 142 -12.99 -20.41 21.66
C MET A 142 -12.77 -20.24 23.17
N LYS A 143 -13.81 -20.54 23.97
CA LYS A 143 -13.71 -20.56 25.44
C LYS A 143 -12.90 -21.76 25.92
N LYS A 144 -12.17 -21.59 27.03
CA LYS A 144 -11.50 -22.68 27.75
C LYS A 144 -12.53 -23.66 28.32
N VAL A 145 -12.16 -24.93 28.40
CA VAL A 145 -13.04 -26.02 28.86
C VAL A 145 -12.46 -26.74 30.09
N ASN A 146 -11.14 -26.77 30.25
CA ASN A 146 -10.46 -27.56 31.28
C ASN A 146 -9.95 -26.70 32.45
N GLY A 147 -10.56 -25.52 32.65
CA GLY A 147 -10.20 -24.53 33.68
C GLY A 147 -10.68 -24.90 35.07
#